data_AF-A0A363U1C7-F1
#
_entry.id   AF-A0A363U1C7-F1
#
_cell.length_a   1.000
_cell.length_b   1.000
_cell.length_c   1.000
_cell.angle_alpha   90.00
_cell.angle_beta   90.00
_cell.angle_gamma   90.00
#
_symmetry.space_group_name_H-M   'P 1'
#
loop_
_entity.id
_entity.type
_entity.pdbx_description
1 polymer ?
#
loop_
_entity_poly.entity_id
_entity_poly.type
_entity_poly.pdbx_seq_one_letter_code
_entity_poly.pdbx_strand_id
1 'polypeptide(L)'
;MNLPSSITDLLHAGLGNLASYLAAHVLLCLLPAFYIAGAMTALIPKETVTRFLGRNTPKYISYPASALAGFLLAVCSCTVIPLFAGIYKKGAGLGPAVTFLFVAPAINILALVYTGGVIGMDLAIARLVLSLAFGIGIGIIMALLFQRADAEHDAATDAMFAGQAAMRRSSVIFLLLLVALLIAGTFQFDFLKHSYAEITLPIRGMDGFQDYLYRLVPFDPSRGEEGVTAQGAILIGMLALIGLASWKGIENIFDGFNIWTWISTALVGLTLLIAALGMTPHPNGLTISITGKFLGVSLSVIALAWMLKKKLTEDETRDFLWESWKFVKQIFPLLIVGVFIVGIIRELIRPEWIEALAGQNTLPGNFIGVVFGVFMYFPTLVEVPIAQMFLQLGMHRGPLLAYLISDPELSLQSILITAAIIGRFKAWVYVAWVALFSTLAGLIYGSWMDGTGMGLVILYLVSFISLLSGALWLVSRRNSQKIMVAH
;
A
#
# COMPACT_ATOMS: atom_id res chain seq x y z
N MET A 1 -13.85 -18.99 28.68
CA MET A 1 -13.20 -19.19 27.37
C MET A 1 -11.81 -18.60 27.45
N ASN A 2 -10.82 -19.48 27.29
CA ASN A 2 -9.41 -19.25 27.59
C ASN A 2 -8.89 -18.03 26.82
N LEU A 3 -8.30 -17.05 27.51
CA LEU A 3 -7.32 -16.19 26.86
C LEU A 3 -6.25 -17.11 26.22
N PRO A 4 -5.58 -16.73 25.12
CA PRO A 4 -4.38 -17.43 24.65
C PRO A 4 -3.40 -17.44 25.82
N SER A 5 -3.34 -18.57 26.53
CA SER A 5 -2.76 -18.62 27.87
C SER A 5 -1.25 -18.84 27.84
N SER A 6 -0.67 -18.93 26.65
CA SER A 6 0.76 -19.07 26.45
C SER A 6 1.29 -18.06 25.43
N ILE A 7 2.43 -17.43 25.72
CA ILE A 7 3.19 -16.58 24.80
C ILE A 7 3.44 -17.29 23.46
N THR A 8 3.55 -18.62 23.48
CA THR A 8 3.69 -19.48 22.31
C THR A 8 2.54 -19.34 21.32
N ASP A 9 1.30 -19.21 21.80
CA ASP A 9 0.11 -19.12 20.94
C ASP A 9 0.09 -17.78 20.20
N LEU A 10 0.45 -16.71 20.92
CA LEU A 10 0.61 -15.38 20.34
C LEU A 10 1.74 -15.37 19.29
N LEU A 11 2.90 -15.95 19.60
CA LEU A 11 4.01 -16.05 18.64
C LEU A 11 3.62 -16.88 17.41
N HIS A 12 2.88 -17.98 17.59
CA HIS A 12 2.36 -18.78 16.48
C HIS A 12 1.37 -17.99 15.63
N ALA A 13 0.46 -17.20 16.23
CA ALA A 13 -0.45 -16.33 15.50
C ALA A 13 0.30 -15.27 14.67
N GLY A 14 1.32 -14.63 15.26
CA GLY A 14 2.20 -13.70 14.57
C GLY A 14 2.93 -14.34 13.37
N LEU A 15 3.52 -15.51 13.56
CA LEU A 15 4.21 -16.26 12.50
C LEU A 15 3.24 -16.75 11.42
N GLY A 16 2.05 -17.21 11.81
CA GLY A 16 1.00 -17.65 10.90
C GLY A 16 0.51 -16.52 10.01
N ASN A 17 0.24 -15.34 10.58
CA ASN A 17 -0.16 -14.14 9.83
C ASN A 17 0.95 -13.65 8.89
N LEU A 18 2.22 -13.73 9.33
CA LEU A 18 3.35 -13.41 8.46
C LEU A 18 3.46 -14.40 7.29
N ALA A 19 3.32 -15.69 7.56
CA ALA A 19 3.39 -16.73 6.55
C ALA A 19 2.25 -16.60 5.54
N SER A 20 1.00 -16.39 5.99
CA SER A 20 -0.14 -16.18 5.10
C SER A 20 0.05 -14.92 4.25
N TYR A 21 0.50 -13.82 4.85
CA TYR A 21 0.78 -12.57 4.14
C TYR A 21 1.86 -12.73 3.05
N LEU A 22 2.95 -13.46 3.34
CA LEU A 22 4.03 -13.71 2.36
C LEU A 22 3.63 -14.75 1.30
N ALA A 23 2.76 -15.69 1.65
CA ALA A 23 2.22 -16.73 0.77
C ALA A 23 1.15 -16.20 -0.20
N ALA A 24 0.45 -15.13 0.20
CA ALA A 24 -0.68 -14.59 -0.51
C ALA A 24 -0.32 -13.73 -1.73
N HIS A 25 -1.36 -13.15 -2.34
CA HIS A 25 -1.32 -12.29 -3.53
C HIS A 25 -0.31 -11.12 -3.43
N VAL A 26 0.16 -10.78 -2.23
CA VAL A 26 1.11 -9.70 -1.95
C VAL A 26 2.32 -9.75 -2.86
N LEU A 27 2.79 -10.92 -3.28
CA LEU A 27 3.92 -11.05 -4.20
C LEU A 27 3.69 -10.43 -5.58
N LEU A 28 2.50 -10.61 -6.14
CA LEU A 28 2.14 -10.07 -7.45
C LEU A 28 2.00 -8.54 -7.44
N CYS A 29 1.94 -7.92 -6.24
CA CYS A 29 1.83 -6.48 -6.11
C CYS A 29 3.10 -5.83 -5.55
N LEU A 30 3.69 -6.42 -4.51
CA LEU A 30 4.85 -5.90 -3.77
C LEU A 30 6.14 -5.94 -4.61
N LEU A 31 6.43 -7.07 -5.26
CA LEU A 31 7.63 -7.19 -6.11
C LEU A 31 7.60 -6.17 -7.26
N PRO A 32 6.54 -6.10 -8.10
CA PRO A 32 6.47 -5.06 -9.13
C PRO A 32 6.53 -3.65 -8.54
N ALA A 33 5.92 -3.38 -7.38
CA ALA A 33 5.98 -2.06 -6.75
C ALA A 33 7.40 -1.64 -6.36
N PHE A 34 8.23 -2.53 -5.80
CA PHE A 34 9.64 -2.22 -5.53
C PHE A 34 10.43 -1.93 -6.80
N TYR A 35 10.18 -2.70 -7.86
CA TYR A 35 10.82 -2.49 -9.16
C TYR A 35 10.33 -1.20 -9.84
N ILE A 36 9.04 -0.84 -9.71
CA ILE A 36 8.53 0.45 -10.18
C ILE A 36 9.21 1.58 -9.39
N ALA A 37 9.27 1.51 -8.06
CA ALA A 37 9.94 2.52 -7.24
C ALA A 37 11.43 2.70 -7.63
N GLY A 38 12.14 1.59 -7.87
CA GLY A 38 13.50 1.59 -8.38
C GLY A 38 13.61 2.20 -9.78
N ALA A 39 12.72 1.83 -10.71
CA ALA A 39 12.67 2.39 -12.05
C ALA A 39 12.32 3.89 -12.05
N MET A 40 11.42 4.31 -11.17
CA MET A 40 11.10 5.73 -10.98
C MET A 40 12.32 6.49 -10.47
N THR A 41 13.08 5.91 -9.54
CA THR A 41 14.26 6.55 -8.96
C THR A 41 15.48 6.52 -9.89
N ALA A 42 15.62 5.50 -10.74
CA ALA A 42 16.75 5.38 -11.66
C ALA A 42 16.48 6.08 -13.00
N LEU A 43 15.28 5.90 -13.57
CA LEU A 43 14.99 6.19 -14.96
C LEU A 43 14.16 7.46 -15.20
N ILE A 44 13.43 7.96 -14.19
CA ILE A 44 12.64 9.18 -14.34
C ILE A 44 13.51 10.40 -14.00
N PRO A 45 13.62 11.39 -14.91
CA PRO A 45 14.32 12.63 -14.63
C PRO A 45 13.49 13.48 -13.65
N LYS A 46 14.17 14.19 -12.74
CA LYS A 46 13.56 14.99 -11.67
C LYS A 46 12.51 15.97 -12.21
N GLU A 47 12.76 16.57 -13.37
CA GLU A 47 11.91 17.57 -14.02
C GLU A 47 10.53 17.01 -14.35
N THR A 48 10.42 15.72 -14.66
CA THR A 48 9.13 15.09 -14.98
C THR A 48 8.25 14.95 -13.73
N VAL A 49 8.84 14.55 -12.60
CA VAL A 49 8.13 14.44 -11.32
C VAL A 49 7.79 15.83 -10.80
N THR A 50 8.76 16.73 -10.77
CA THR A 50 8.59 18.08 -10.22
C THR A 50 7.63 18.94 -11.04
N ARG A 51 7.56 18.76 -12.36
CA ARG A 51 6.59 19.47 -13.20
C ARG A 51 5.14 19.34 -12.72
N PHE A 52 4.75 18.18 -12.18
CA PHE A 52 3.40 17.94 -11.68
C PHE A 52 3.33 17.89 -10.16
N LEU A 53 4.31 17.29 -9.49
CA LEU A 53 4.28 17.02 -8.05
C LEU A 53 5.31 17.83 -7.25
N GLY A 54 6.02 18.75 -7.90
CA GLY A 54 7.06 19.55 -7.27
C GLY A 54 6.51 20.53 -6.23
N ARG A 55 7.38 20.92 -5.30
CA ARG A 55 7.08 21.89 -4.24
C ARG A 55 6.59 23.23 -4.80
N ASN A 56 7.23 23.73 -5.85
CA ASN A 56 6.93 25.03 -6.45
C ASN A 56 5.81 24.96 -7.50
N THR A 57 5.30 23.76 -7.79
CA THR A 57 4.23 23.57 -8.76
C THR A 57 2.92 24.12 -8.22
N PRO A 58 2.13 24.85 -9.04
CA PRO A 58 0.89 25.44 -8.57
C PRO A 58 -0.03 24.40 -7.93
N LYS A 59 -0.58 24.72 -6.75
CA LYS A 59 -1.36 23.78 -5.93
C LYS A 59 -2.59 23.21 -6.66
N TYR A 60 -3.19 23.98 -7.56
CA TYR A 60 -4.33 23.52 -8.37
C TYR A 60 -3.94 22.49 -9.44
N ILE A 61 -2.63 22.29 -9.71
CA ILE A 61 -2.12 21.23 -10.57
C ILE A 61 -1.65 20.06 -9.72
N SER A 62 -0.83 20.32 -8.69
CA SER A 62 -0.12 19.25 -7.99
C SER A 62 -1.02 18.35 -7.15
N TYR A 63 -1.98 18.91 -6.42
CA TYR A 63 -2.89 18.13 -5.59
C TYR A 63 -3.88 17.30 -6.41
N PRO A 64 -4.56 17.85 -7.44
CA PRO A 64 -5.41 17.03 -8.31
C PRO A 64 -4.62 15.97 -9.08
N ALA A 65 -3.44 16.28 -9.62
CA ALA A 65 -2.60 15.30 -10.30
C ALA A 65 -2.21 14.15 -9.36
N SER A 66 -1.83 14.48 -8.13
CA SER A 66 -1.49 13.51 -7.09
C SER A 66 -2.67 12.63 -6.70
N ALA A 67 -3.85 13.21 -6.48
CA ALA A 67 -5.04 12.47 -6.11
C ALA A 67 -5.53 11.57 -7.25
N LEU A 68 -5.51 12.06 -8.49
CA LEU A 68 -5.84 11.27 -9.67
C LEU A 68 -4.86 10.11 -9.87
N ALA A 69 -3.55 10.36 -9.70
CA ALA A 69 -2.54 9.30 -9.78
C ALA A 69 -2.79 8.20 -8.73
N GLY A 70 -3.13 8.58 -7.49
CA GLY A 70 -3.46 7.63 -6.44
C GLY A 70 -4.73 6.82 -6.78
N PHE A 71 -5.80 7.51 -7.13
CA PHE A 71 -7.08 6.91 -7.50
C PHE A 71 -6.97 5.92 -8.67
N LEU A 72 -6.23 6.29 -9.72
CA LEU A 72 -6.10 5.48 -10.94
C LEU A 72 -5.20 4.27 -10.76
N LEU A 73 -4.15 4.36 -9.94
CA LEU A 73 -3.25 3.23 -9.72
C LEU A 73 -3.90 2.13 -8.86
N ALA A 74 -4.94 2.45 -8.08
CA ALA A 74 -5.74 1.50 -7.31
C ALA A 74 -4.91 0.50 -6.48
N VAL A 75 -3.84 1.00 -5.85
CA VAL A 75 -2.86 0.19 -5.13
C VAL A 75 -3.09 0.20 -3.64
N CYS A 76 -2.77 -0.92 -2.99
CA CYS A 76 -2.87 -1.07 -1.54
C CYS A 76 -1.73 -0.34 -0.81
N SER A 77 -1.84 -0.24 0.52
CA SER A 77 -0.81 0.36 1.39
C SER A 77 0.61 -0.18 1.15
N CYS A 78 0.71 -1.48 0.86
CA CYS A 78 2.00 -2.17 0.69
C CYS A 78 2.73 -1.79 -0.60
N THR A 79 2.02 -1.21 -1.56
CA THR A 79 2.53 -0.87 -2.90
C THR A 79 2.59 0.63 -3.12
N VAL A 80 1.68 1.40 -2.52
CA VAL A 80 1.76 2.87 -2.54
C VAL A 80 3.00 3.38 -1.81
N ILE A 81 3.46 2.72 -0.74
CA ILE A 81 4.60 3.22 0.04
C ILE A 81 5.92 3.21 -0.75
N PRO A 82 6.32 2.11 -1.44
CA PRO A 82 7.46 2.16 -2.36
C PRO A 82 7.31 3.22 -3.45
N LEU A 83 6.12 3.35 -4.06
CA LEU A 83 5.87 4.36 -5.09
C LEU A 83 6.02 5.79 -4.54
N PHE A 84 5.46 6.04 -3.36
CA PHE A 84 5.62 7.27 -2.59
C PHE A 84 7.10 7.57 -2.31
N ALA A 85 7.86 6.56 -1.87
CA ALA A 85 9.29 6.70 -1.64
C ALA A 85 10.04 7.10 -2.92
N GLY A 86 9.70 6.47 -4.05
CA GLY A 86 10.27 6.78 -5.37
C GLY A 86 9.99 8.22 -5.83
N ILE A 87 8.73 8.66 -5.79
CA ILE A 87 8.37 10.05 -6.20
C ILE A 87 8.96 11.09 -5.25
N TYR A 88 8.94 10.84 -3.93
CA TYR A 88 9.46 11.77 -2.94
C TYR A 88 10.97 11.91 -3.06
N LYS A 89 11.69 10.79 -3.23
CA LYS A 89 13.15 10.80 -3.48
C LYS A 89 13.53 11.53 -4.77
N LYS A 90 12.65 11.53 -5.77
CA LYS A 90 12.82 12.31 -7.02
C LYS A 90 12.44 13.78 -6.94
N GLY A 91 12.11 14.30 -5.75
CA GLY A 91 11.86 15.72 -5.53
C GLY A 91 10.38 16.12 -5.61
N ALA A 92 9.44 15.16 -5.56
CA ALA A 92 8.04 15.53 -5.28
C ALA A 92 7.97 16.27 -3.93
N GLY A 93 7.22 17.37 -3.89
CA GLY A 93 7.00 18.11 -2.66
C GLY A 93 6.25 17.24 -1.64
N LEU A 94 6.53 17.45 -0.36
CA LEU A 94 5.95 16.66 0.74
C LEU A 94 4.41 16.64 0.69
N GLY A 95 3.77 17.77 0.36
CA GLY A 95 2.31 17.87 0.33
C GLY A 95 1.64 17.00 -0.75
N PRO A 96 1.98 17.17 -2.04
CA PRO A 96 1.54 16.27 -3.10
C PRO A 96 1.92 14.81 -2.80
N ALA A 97 3.15 14.52 -2.36
CA ALA A 97 3.56 13.15 -2.07
C ALA A 97 2.68 12.50 -0.97
N VAL A 98 2.37 13.22 0.12
CA VAL A 98 1.45 12.75 1.17
C VAL A 98 0.01 12.59 0.66
N THR A 99 -0.44 13.49 -0.23
CA THR A 99 -1.76 13.37 -0.85
C THR A 99 -1.87 12.08 -1.65
N PHE A 100 -0.83 11.74 -2.43
CA PHE A 100 -0.75 10.48 -3.16
C PHE A 100 -0.76 9.28 -2.22
N LEU A 101 0.08 9.33 -1.16
CA LEU A 101 0.20 8.27 -0.16
C LEU A 101 -1.14 7.95 0.52
N PHE A 102 -1.93 8.98 0.83
CA PHE A 102 -3.24 8.83 1.46
C PHE A 102 -4.33 8.39 0.47
N VAL A 103 -4.44 9.07 -0.68
CA VAL A 103 -5.58 8.88 -1.60
C VAL A 103 -5.54 7.51 -2.30
N ALA A 104 -4.36 6.98 -2.60
CA ALA A 104 -4.24 5.76 -3.41
C ALA A 104 -4.93 4.54 -2.77
N PRO A 105 -4.71 4.22 -1.48
CA PRO A 105 -5.44 3.13 -0.86
C PRO A 105 -6.84 3.54 -0.37
N ALA A 106 -7.05 4.77 0.10
CA ALA A 106 -8.33 5.22 0.66
C ALA A 106 -9.50 5.20 -0.34
N ILE A 107 -9.19 5.45 -1.62
CA ILE A 107 -10.15 5.61 -2.72
C ILE A 107 -9.94 4.53 -3.78
N ASN A 108 -9.48 3.35 -3.39
CA ASN A 108 -9.30 2.25 -4.33
C ASN A 108 -10.64 1.92 -5.03
N ILE A 109 -10.65 1.91 -6.36
CA ILE A 109 -11.84 1.64 -7.17
C ILE A 109 -12.51 0.31 -6.81
N LEU A 110 -11.73 -0.74 -6.54
CA LEU A 110 -12.26 -2.05 -6.15
C LEU A 110 -12.90 -1.98 -4.76
N ALA A 111 -12.27 -1.28 -3.82
CA ALA A 111 -12.82 -1.06 -2.48
C ALA A 111 -14.15 -0.31 -2.54
N LEU A 112 -14.22 0.75 -3.35
CA LEU A 112 -15.42 1.57 -3.50
C LEU A 112 -16.57 0.80 -4.16
N VAL A 113 -16.29 0.08 -5.24
CA VAL A 113 -17.30 -0.75 -5.91
C VAL A 113 -17.82 -1.84 -4.98
N TYR A 114 -16.92 -2.48 -4.23
CA TYR A 114 -17.30 -3.55 -3.32
C TYR A 114 -18.04 -3.03 -2.07
N THR A 115 -17.58 -1.91 -1.48
CA THR A 115 -18.29 -1.21 -0.40
C THR A 115 -19.69 -0.81 -0.85
N GLY A 116 -19.81 -0.26 -2.06
CA GLY A 116 -21.07 0.16 -2.65
C GLY A 116 -22.04 -0.98 -2.89
N GLY A 117 -21.54 -2.13 -3.37
CA GLY A 117 -22.34 -3.31 -3.64
C GLY A 117 -22.75 -4.10 -2.40
N VAL A 118 -21.91 -4.14 -1.36
CA VAL A 118 -22.15 -4.97 -0.16
C VAL A 118 -22.76 -4.18 1.01
N ILE A 119 -22.29 -2.97 1.27
CA ILE A 119 -22.67 -2.19 2.46
C ILE A 119 -23.65 -1.05 2.10
N GLY A 120 -23.43 -0.39 0.98
CA GLY A 120 -24.30 0.65 0.46
C GLY A 120 -23.55 1.75 -0.29
N MET A 121 -24.19 2.30 -1.33
CA MET A 121 -23.61 3.36 -2.14
C MET A 121 -23.45 4.69 -1.40
N ASP A 122 -24.29 4.95 -0.40
CA ASP A 122 -24.17 6.08 0.51
C ASP A 122 -22.80 6.11 1.21
N LEU A 123 -22.35 4.96 1.74
CA LEU A 123 -21.05 4.82 2.39
C LEU A 123 -19.90 4.97 1.40
N ALA A 124 -20.01 4.36 0.21
CA ALA A 124 -18.97 4.43 -0.81
C ALA A 124 -18.77 5.86 -1.34
N ILE A 125 -19.86 6.61 -1.58
CA ILE A 125 -19.78 8.01 -2.00
C ILE A 125 -19.19 8.87 -0.88
N ALA A 126 -19.62 8.66 0.37
CA ALA A 126 -19.04 9.37 1.51
C ALA A 126 -17.53 9.11 1.64
N ARG A 127 -17.10 7.85 1.52
CA ARG A 127 -15.68 7.44 1.50
C ARG A 127 -14.92 8.17 0.39
N LEU A 128 -15.43 8.15 -0.84
CA LEU A 128 -14.80 8.84 -1.98
C LEU A 128 -14.61 10.35 -1.72
N VAL A 129 -15.68 11.05 -1.33
CA VAL A 129 -15.66 12.51 -1.19
C VAL A 129 -14.81 12.94 0.01
N LEU A 130 -15.00 12.29 1.17
CA LEU A 130 -14.29 12.64 2.41
C LEU A 130 -12.80 12.29 2.32
N SER A 131 -12.44 11.12 1.78
CA SER A 131 -11.04 10.76 1.58
C SER A 131 -10.33 11.69 0.61
N LEU A 132 -11.00 12.14 -0.47
CA LEU A 132 -10.39 13.08 -1.41
C LEU A 132 -10.17 14.45 -0.76
N ALA A 133 -11.18 14.97 -0.08
CA ALA A 133 -11.10 16.25 0.61
C ALA A 133 -10.03 16.25 1.71
N PHE A 134 -10.02 15.20 2.55
CA PHE A 134 -9.09 15.09 3.66
C PHE A 134 -7.68 14.72 3.23
N GLY A 135 -7.49 13.86 2.22
CA GLY A 135 -6.17 13.57 1.67
C GLY A 135 -5.46 14.81 1.14
N ILE A 136 -6.18 15.64 0.38
CA ILE A 136 -5.66 16.94 -0.08
C ILE A 136 -5.41 17.88 1.10
N GLY A 137 -6.34 17.95 2.06
CA GLY A 137 -6.21 18.74 3.27
C GLY A 137 -4.96 18.40 4.08
N ILE A 138 -4.73 17.12 4.36
CA ILE A 138 -3.55 16.60 5.05
C ILE A 138 -2.28 16.97 4.29
N GLY A 139 -2.26 16.80 2.96
CA GLY A 139 -1.13 17.19 2.14
C GLY A 139 -0.83 18.70 2.20
N ILE A 140 -1.84 19.56 2.20
CA ILE A 140 -1.67 21.02 2.36
C ILE A 140 -1.08 21.34 3.74
N ILE A 141 -1.61 20.73 4.79
CA ILE A 141 -1.14 20.92 6.16
C ILE A 141 0.32 20.50 6.30
N MET A 142 0.68 19.32 5.78
CA MET A 142 2.04 18.81 5.81
C MET A 142 3.02 19.74 5.07
N ALA A 143 2.65 20.25 3.91
CA ALA A 143 3.47 21.22 3.17
C ALA A 143 3.68 22.53 3.94
N LEU A 144 2.65 23.02 4.66
CA LEU A 144 2.75 24.25 5.45
C LEU A 144 3.57 24.07 6.73
N LEU A 145 3.41 22.96 7.43
CA LEU A 145 4.14 22.66 8.67
C LEU A 145 5.63 22.42 8.42
N PHE A 146 5.96 21.73 7.34
CA PHE A 146 7.34 21.31 7.03
C PHE A 146 7.97 22.08 5.88
N GLN A 147 7.49 23.29 5.61
CA GLN A 147 7.95 24.11 4.49
C GLN A 147 9.47 24.29 4.44
N ARG A 148 10.18 24.38 5.57
CA ARG A 148 11.66 24.51 5.58
C ARG A 148 12.35 23.20 5.18
N ALA A 149 12.00 22.11 5.85
CA ALA A 149 12.58 20.79 5.55
C ALA A 149 12.27 20.32 4.12
N ASP A 150 11.12 20.72 3.57
CA ASP A 150 10.74 20.43 2.19
C ASP A 150 11.50 21.33 1.19
N ALA A 151 11.96 22.53 1.57
CA ALA A 151 12.86 23.34 0.75
C ALA A 151 14.27 22.76 0.70
N GLU A 152 14.78 22.30 1.85
CA GLU A 152 16.08 21.63 1.96
C GLU A 152 16.11 20.35 1.14
N HIS A 153 15.02 19.57 1.18
CA HIS A 153 14.87 18.36 0.37
C HIS A 153 14.86 18.65 -1.13
N ASP A 154 14.16 19.70 -1.56
CA ASP A 154 14.14 20.13 -2.96
C ASP A 154 15.54 20.56 -3.44
N ALA A 155 16.25 21.38 -2.65
CA ALA A 155 17.61 21.79 -2.95
C ALA A 155 18.60 20.62 -2.97
N ALA A 156 18.48 19.66 -2.04
CA ALA A 156 19.33 18.48 -2.00
C ALA A 156 19.09 17.57 -3.23
N THR A 157 17.83 17.42 -3.65
CA THR A 157 17.51 16.66 -4.86
C THR A 157 17.94 17.38 -6.14
N ASP A 158 17.93 18.71 -6.19
CA ASP A 158 18.52 19.46 -7.31
C ASP A 158 20.01 19.17 -7.42
N ALA A 159 20.76 19.21 -6.32
CA ALA A 159 22.18 18.89 -6.33
C ALA A 159 22.45 17.43 -6.75
N MET A 160 21.58 16.48 -6.34
CA MET A 160 21.76 15.05 -6.59
C MET A 160 21.36 14.62 -8.02
N PHE A 161 20.42 15.34 -8.66
CA PHE A 161 19.89 15.01 -9.98
C PHE A 161 20.17 16.08 -11.06
N ALA A 162 20.99 17.08 -10.77
CA ALA A 162 21.41 18.11 -11.71
C ALA A 162 22.00 17.48 -12.99
N GLY A 163 21.43 17.82 -14.15
CA GLY A 163 21.95 17.44 -15.45
C GLY A 163 21.44 16.10 -16.01
N GLN A 164 20.38 15.49 -15.44
CA GLN A 164 19.74 14.34 -16.09
C GLN A 164 19.03 14.76 -17.38
N ALA A 165 19.39 14.13 -18.49
CA ALA A 165 18.76 14.35 -19.79
C ALA A 165 17.28 13.89 -19.80
N ALA A 166 16.52 14.41 -20.76
CA ALA A 166 15.12 14.02 -20.97
C ALA A 166 14.95 12.49 -21.04
N MET A 167 13.83 12.00 -20.49
CA MET A 167 13.57 10.56 -20.38
C MET A 167 13.62 9.89 -21.75
N ARG A 168 14.47 8.87 -21.90
CA ARG A 168 14.53 8.10 -23.16
C ARG A 168 13.21 7.36 -23.36
N ARG A 169 12.72 7.29 -24.61
CA ARG A 169 11.47 6.59 -24.94
C ARG A 169 11.45 5.14 -24.46
N SER A 170 12.60 4.45 -24.46
CA SER A 170 12.74 3.10 -23.90
C SER A 170 12.43 3.05 -22.41
N SER A 171 12.85 4.05 -21.65
CA SER A 171 12.67 4.10 -20.19
C SER A 171 11.21 4.36 -19.83
N VAL A 172 10.51 5.20 -20.61
CA VAL A 172 9.05 5.36 -20.52
C VAL A 172 8.33 4.03 -20.76
N ILE A 173 8.65 3.35 -21.87
CA ILE A 173 8.01 2.08 -22.23
C ILE A 173 8.30 1.01 -21.15
N PHE A 174 9.53 0.97 -20.64
CA PHE A 174 9.90 0.05 -19.56
C PHE A 174 9.08 0.30 -18.29
N LEU A 175 8.94 1.55 -17.87
CA LEU A 175 8.11 1.93 -16.73
C LEU A 175 6.63 1.57 -16.96
N LEU A 176 6.09 1.84 -18.16
CA LEU A 176 4.72 1.49 -18.50
C LEU A 176 4.49 -0.03 -18.50
N LEU A 177 5.48 -0.83 -18.91
CA LEU A 177 5.41 -2.28 -18.82
C LEU A 177 5.46 -2.77 -17.37
N LEU A 178 6.21 -2.12 -16.47
CA LEU A 178 6.17 -2.42 -15.05
C LEU A 178 4.80 -2.09 -14.43
N VAL A 179 4.19 -0.96 -14.82
CA VAL A 179 2.82 -0.63 -14.41
C VAL A 179 1.82 -1.64 -14.99
N ALA A 180 1.98 -2.06 -16.25
CA ALA A 180 1.15 -3.09 -16.86
C ALA A 180 1.29 -4.45 -16.15
N LEU A 181 2.50 -4.83 -15.75
CA LEU A 181 2.77 -6.01 -14.94
C LEU A 181 2.03 -5.95 -13.59
N LEU A 182 2.13 -4.81 -12.90
CA LEU A 182 1.41 -4.57 -11.64
C LEU A 182 -0.10 -4.68 -11.84
N ILE A 183 -0.66 -4.03 -12.87
CA ILE A 183 -2.09 -4.06 -13.20
C ILE A 183 -2.53 -5.50 -13.51
N ALA A 184 -1.79 -6.23 -14.36
CA ALA A 184 -2.12 -7.60 -14.73
C ALA A 184 -2.12 -8.55 -13.52
N GLY A 185 -1.20 -8.36 -12.56
CA GLY A 185 -1.13 -9.16 -11.34
C GLY A 185 -2.20 -8.82 -10.29
N THR A 186 -2.65 -7.55 -10.24
CA THR A 186 -3.51 -7.04 -9.16
C THR A 186 -4.99 -6.95 -9.54
N PHE A 187 -5.31 -6.61 -10.79
CA PHE A 187 -6.69 -6.40 -11.19
C PHE A 187 -7.50 -7.69 -11.19
N GLN A 188 -8.76 -7.55 -10.80
CA GLN A 188 -9.67 -8.66 -10.51
C GLN A 188 -10.75 -8.83 -11.59
N PHE A 189 -10.49 -8.38 -12.82
CA PHE A 189 -11.41 -8.55 -13.95
C PHE A 189 -11.68 -10.02 -14.24
N ASP A 190 -12.91 -10.34 -14.64
CA ASP A 190 -13.36 -11.72 -14.85
C ASP A 190 -12.51 -12.46 -15.89
N PHE A 191 -12.12 -11.80 -16.97
CA PHE A 191 -11.26 -12.40 -18.00
C PHE A 191 -9.85 -12.74 -17.48
N LEU A 192 -9.33 -12.01 -16.49
CA LEU A 192 -8.03 -12.31 -15.88
C LEU A 192 -8.13 -13.53 -14.94
N LYS A 193 -9.28 -13.71 -14.29
CA LYS A 193 -9.51 -14.85 -13.37
C LYS A 193 -9.86 -16.14 -14.12
N HIS A 194 -10.40 -16.03 -15.32
CA HIS A 194 -10.83 -17.19 -16.11
C HIS A 194 -9.64 -18.13 -16.39
N SER A 195 -9.87 -19.43 -16.16
CA SER A 195 -8.93 -20.51 -16.47
C SER A 195 -9.06 -20.86 -17.96
N TYR A 196 -7.98 -20.69 -18.73
CA TYR A 196 -7.96 -20.98 -20.17
C TYR A 196 -7.45 -22.38 -20.48
N ALA A 197 -6.65 -22.95 -19.58
CA ALA A 197 -6.15 -24.32 -19.68
C ALA A 197 -5.87 -24.87 -18.28
N GLU A 198 -6.15 -26.16 -18.09
CA GLU A 198 -5.90 -26.86 -16.83
C GLU A 198 -5.06 -28.10 -17.10
N ILE A 199 -3.99 -28.25 -16.33
CA ILE A 199 -3.05 -29.35 -16.45
C ILE A 199 -2.98 -30.05 -15.10
N THR A 200 -3.46 -31.29 -15.03
CA THR A 200 -3.37 -32.10 -13.80
C THR A 200 -2.11 -32.94 -13.83
N LEU A 201 -1.16 -32.60 -12.96
CA LEU A 201 0.07 -33.35 -12.77
C LEU A 201 -0.16 -34.49 -11.76
N PRO A 202 0.26 -35.74 -12.06
CA PRO A 202 0.08 -36.89 -11.17
C PRO A 202 1.11 -36.91 -10.03
N ILE A 203 1.15 -35.84 -9.22
CA ILE A 203 2.01 -35.71 -8.04
C ILE A 203 1.24 -36.22 -6.83
N ARG A 204 1.62 -37.39 -6.30
CA ARG A 204 0.99 -37.99 -5.11
C ARG A 204 1.48 -37.31 -3.83
N GLY A 205 0.59 -37.08 -2.87
CA GLY A 205 0.91 -36.57 -1.53
C GLY A 205 0.87 -35.04 -1.37
N MET A 206 0.47 -34.29 -2.40
CA MET A 206 0.33 -32.83 -2.32
C MET A 206 -0.87 -32.40 -1.45
N ASP A 207 -1.90 -33.25 -1.40
CA ASP A 207 -3.03 -33.15 -0.49
C ASP A 207 -2.59 -33.26 0.98
N GLY A 208 -1.78 -34.29 1.31
CA GLY A 208 -1.24 -34.44 2.67
C GLY A 208 -0.32 -33.29 3.08
N PHE A 209 0.45 -32.73 2.14
CA PHE A 209 1.24 -31.53 2.39
C PHE A 209 0.38 -30.29 2.62
N GLN A 210 -0.70 -30.12 1.84
CA GLN A 210 -1.66 -29.03 2.03
C GLN A 210 -2.37 -29.14 3.39
N ASP A 211 -2.76 -30.34 3.80
CA ASP A 211 -3.37 -30.59 5.11
C ASP A 211 -2.40 -30.30 6.26
N TYR A 212 -1.13 -30.65 6.10
CA TYR A 212 -0.08 -30.28 7.06
C TYR A 212 0.05 -28.76 7.20
N LEU A 213 0.05 -28.02 6.08
CA LEU A 213 0.11 -26.57 6.09
C LEU A 213 -1.10 -25.93 6.77
N TYR A 214 -2.32 -26.44 6.54
CA TYR A 214 -3.53 -25.94 7.21
C TYR A 214 -3.58 -26.28 8.69
N ARG A 215 -2.92 -27.36 9.13
CA ARG A 215 -2.74 -27.62 10.57
C ARG A 215 -1.75 -26.65 11.21
N LEU A 216 -0.77 -26.17 10.45
CA LEU A 216 0.26 -25.25 10.93
C LEU A 216 -0.22 -23.79 10.95
N VAL A 217 -0.94 -23.38 9.92
CA VAL A 217 -1.54 -22.05 9.77
C VAL A 217 -2.97 -22.25 9.23
N PRO A 218 -3.98 -22.26 10.12
CA PRO A 218 -5.37 -22.48 9.72
C PRO A 218 -5.89 -21.37 8.82
N PHE A 219 -6.89 -21.71 8.00
CA PHE A 219 -7.67 -20.76 7.22
C PHE A 219 -8.96 -20.46 7.99
N ASP A 220 -9.14 -19.22 8.41
CA ASP A 220 -10.37 -18.74 9.04
C ASP A 220 -10.76 -17.36 8.48
N PRO A 221 -11.70 -17.31 7.51
CA PRO A 221 -12.12 -16.07 6.90
C PRO A 221 -12.86 -15.14 7.88
N SER A 222 -13.44 -15.67 8.97
CA SER A 222 -14.11 -14.84 9.99
C SER A 222 -13.13 -14.03 10.82
N ARG A 223 -11.88 -14.50 10.93
CA ARG A 223 -10.77 -13.81 11.59
C ARG A 223 -9.85 -13.08 10.60
N GLY A 224 -10.16 -13.16 9.30
CA GLY A 224 -9.31 -12.64 8.22
C GLY A 224 -7.99 -13.39 8.05
N GLU A 225 -7.96 -14.68 8.43
CA GLU A 225 -6.81 -15.56 8.28
C GLU A 225 -6.87 -16.30 6.93
N GLU A 226 -5.91 -16.04 6.04
CA GLU A 226 -5.85 -16.61 4.68
C GLU A 226 -5.19 -17.99 4.61
N GLY A 227 -4.66 -18.52 5.72
CA GLY A 227 -3.93 -19.80 5.73
C GLY A 227 -2.67 -19.78 4.85
N VAL A 228 -1.98 -20.93 4.74
CA VAL A 228 -0.85 -21.10 3.81
C VAL A 228 -1.16 -22.24 2.85
N THR A 229 -1.19 -21.91 1.55
CA THR A 229 -1.35 -22.91 0.48
C THR A 229 0.00 -23.54 0.13
N ALA A 230 -0.02 -24.71 -0.51
CA ALA A 230 1.19 -25.35 -1.04
C ALA A 230 1.94 -24.43 -2.01
N GLN A 231 1.21 -23.71 -2.86
CA GLN A 231 1.76 -22.66 -3.72
C GLN A 231 2.40 -21.54 -2.90
N GLY A 232 1.70 -21.07 -1.85
CA GLY A 232 2.21 -20.07 -0.92
C GLY A 232 3.54 -20.46 -0.27
N ALA A 233 3.67 -21.71 0.18
CA ALA A 233 4.91 -22.22 0.74
C ALA A 233 6.07 -22.22 -0.28
N ILE A 234 5.80 -22.60 -1.54
CA ILE A 234 6.77 -22.51 -2.64
C ILE A 234 7.21 -21.06 -2.82
N LEU A 235 6.26 -20.12 -2.84
CA LEU A 235 6.52 -18.70 -3.03
C LEU A 235 7.37 -18.09 -1.89
N ILE A 236 7.13 -18.46 -0.64
CA ILE A 236 7.98 -18.07 0.50
C ILE A 236 9.42 -18.59 0.29
N GLY A 237 9.58 -19.84 -0.13
CA GLY A 237 10.89 -20.41 -0.47
C GLY A 237 11.59 -19.62 -1.58
N MET A 238 10.86 -19.24 -2.63
CA MET A 238 11.41 -18.42 -3.71
C MET A 238 11.81 -17.03 -3.26
N LEU A 239 11.04 -16.38 -2.38
CA LEU A 239 11.41 -15.09 -1.78
C LEU A 239 12.75 -15.17 -1.03
N ALA A 240 12.95 -16.22 -0.24
CA ALA A 240 14.21 -16.44 0.46
C ALA A 240 15.39 -16.59 -0.54
N LEU A 241 15.17 -17.35 -1.63
CA LEU A 241 16.16 -17.49 -2.71
C LEU A 241 16.45 -16.17 -3.43
N ILE A 242 15.42 -15.36 -3.72
CA ILE A 242 15.57 -14.01 -4.29
C ILE A 242 16.41 -13.14 -3.36
N GLY A 243 16.13 -13.15 -2.06
CA GLY A 243 16.89 -12.38 -1.08
C GLY A 243 18.36 -12.78 -1.04
N LEU A 244 18.66 -14.08 -1.00
CA LEU A 244 20.03 -14.60 -1.02
C LEU A 244 20.76 -14.28 -2.34
N ALA A 245 20.08 -14.45 -3.48
CA ALA A 245 20.65 -14.15 -4.79
C ALA A 245 20.87 -12.64 -4.99
N SER A 246 19.94 -11.81 -4.53
CA SER A 246 20.07 -10.34 -4.55
C SER A 246 21.21 -9.85 -3.68
N TRP A 247 21.39 -10.45 -2.50
CA TRP A 247 22.50 -10.08 -1.62
C TRP A 247 23.87 -10.46 -2.19
N LYS A 248 23.99 -11.59 -2.90
CA LYS A 248 25.23 -11.96 -3.61
C LYS A 248 25.42 -11.22 -4.93
N GLY A 249 24.32 -10.79 -5.56
CA GLY A 249 24.28 -10.21 -6.89
C GLY A 249 24.19 -8.69 -6.87
N ILE A 250 22.98 -8.20 -6.63
CA ILE A 250 22.61 -6.78 -6.74
C ILE A 250 23.33 -5.92 -5.69
N GLU A 251 23.71 -6.47 -4.53
CA GLU A 251 24.43 -5.72 -3.49
C GLU A 251 25.73 -5.09 -4.01
N ASN A 252 26.48 -5.82 -4.83
CA ASN A 252 27.79 -5.42 -5.35
C ASN A 252 27.72 -5.06 -6.83
N ILE A 253 26.57 -4.61 -7.33
CA ILE A 253 26.34 -4.38 -8.75
C ILE A 253 27.21 -3.25 -9.35
N PHE A 254 27.75 -2.37 -8.50
CA PHE A 254 28.70 -1.33 -8.90
C PHE A 254 30.11 -1.88 -9.19
N ASP A 255 30.46 -3.06 -8.67
CA ASP A 255 31.71 -3.75 -9.01
C ASP A 255 31.61 -4.48 -10.36
N GLY A 256 30.41 -4.56 -10.93
CA GLY A 256 30.10 -5.20 -12.21
C GLY A 256 28.95 -6.20 -12.11
N PHE A 257 28.40 -6.58 -13.28
CA PHE A 257 27.33 -7.56 -13.35
C PHE A 257 27.86 -8.98 -13.15
N ASN A 258 27.43 -9.64 -12.08
CA ASN A 258 27.75 -11.04 -11.83
C ASN A 258 26.58 -11.98 -12.19
N ILE A 259 26.84 -13.29 -12.19
CA ILE A 259 25.82 -14.31 -12.50
C ILE A 259 24.64 -14.23 -11.50
N TRP A 260 24.91 -13.95 -10.22
CA TRP A 260 23.89 -13.83 -9.18
C TRP A 260 22.88 -12.70 -9.43
N THR A 261 23.30 -11.62 -10.09
CA THR A 261 22.42 -10.51 -10.49
C THR A 261 21.34 -10.98 -11.47
N TRP A 262 21.75 -11.79 -12.45
CA TRP A 262 20.85 -12.37 -13.44
C TRP A 262 20.01 -13.51 -12.85
N ILE A 263 20.58 -14.34 -11.98
CA ILE A 263 19.83 -15.36 -11.22
C ILE A 263 18.72 -14.69 -10.39
N SER A 264 19.04 -13.61 -9.67
CA SER A 264 18.05 -12.88 -8.88
C SER A 264 16.91 -12.34 -9.75
N THR A 265 17.27 -11.67 -10.86
CA THR A 265 16.28 -11.09 -11.78
C THR A 265 15.41 -12.16 -12.43
N ALA A 266 16.00 -13.31 -12.79
CA ALA A 266 15.28 -14.46 -13.32
C ALA A 266 14.37 -15.10 -12.26
N LEU A 267 14.82 -15.22 -11.01
CA LEU A 267 14.01 -15.71 -9.91
C LEU A 267 12.80 -14.81 -9.66
N VAL A 268 12.95 -13.48 -9.68
CA VAL A 268 11.82 -12.56 -9.56
C VAL A 268 10.79 -12.79 -10.67
N GLY A 269 11.23 -12.89 -11.94
CA GLY A 269 10.34 -13.20 -13.06
C GLY A 269 9.63 -14.54 -12.86
N LEU A 270 10.37 -15.59 -12.46
CA LEU A 270 9.83 -16.92 -12.21
C LEU A 270 8.82 -16.93 -11.04
N THR A 271 9.09 -16.20 -9.96
CA THR A 271 8.20 -16.08 -8.81
C THR A 271 6.88 -15.44 -9.21
N LEU A 272 6.92 -14.38 -10.02
CA LEU A 272 5.71 -13.73 -10.53
C LEU A 272 4.89 -14.67 -11.43
N LEU A 273 5.55 -15.46 -12.28
CA LEU A 273 4.88 -16.47 -13.10
C LEU A 273 4.20 -17.54 -12.23
N ILE A 274 4.92 -18.07 -11.24
CA ILE A 274 4.39 -19.09 -10.33
C ILE A 274 3.25 -18.52 -9.48
N ALA A 275 3.35 -17.27 -9.03
CA ALA A 275 2.29 -16.62 -8.27
C ALA A 275 1.03 -16.33 -9.11
N ALA A 276 1.17 -16.16 -10.42
CA ALA A 276 0.06 -15.92 -11.33
C ALA A 276 -0.66 -17.20 -11.80
N LEU A 277 -0.05 -18.37 -11.62
CA LEU A 277 -0.70 -19.67 -11.82
C LEU A 277 -1.74 -19.91 -10.72
N GLY A 278 -2.84 -20.58 -11.05
CA GLY A 278 -3.68 -21.20 -10.01
C GLY A 278 -3.19 -22.61 -9.74
N MET A 279 -2.99 -22.97 -8.48
CA MET A 279 -2.63 -24.34 -8.08
C MET A 279 -3.63 -24.88 -7.08
N THR A 280 -4.35 -25.94 -7.45
CA THR A 280 -5.29 -26.62 -6.55
C THR A 280 -4.82 -28.06 -6.31
N PRO A 281 -4.33 -28.38 -5.10
CA PRO A 281 -3.97 -29.75 -4.74
C PRO A 281 -5.23 -30.60 -4.53
N HIS A 282 -5.23 -31.81 -5.08
CA HIS A 282 -6.30 -32.79 -4.95
C HIS A 282 -5.72 -34.19 -4.62
N PRO A 283 -6.52 -35.13 -4.11
CA PRO A 283 -6.04 -36.47 -3.72
C PRO A 283 -5.34 -37.25 -4.85
N ASN A 284 -5.72 -36.98 -6.10
CA ASN A 284 -5.22 -37.68 -7.29
C ASN A 284 -4.14 -36.92 -8.06
N GLY A 285 -3.73 -35.73 -7.60
CA GLY A 285 -2.71 -34.92 -8.28
C GLY A 285 -2.81 -33.42 -7.97
N LEU A 286 -1.98 -32.63 -8.65
CA LEU A 286 -1.98 -31.17 -8.57
C LEU A 286 -2.54 -30.60 -9.87
N THR A 287 -3.66 -29.88 -9.80
CA THR A 287 -4.19 -29.17 -10.97
C THR A 287 -3.60 -27.77 -11.04
N ILE A 288 -2.93 -27.49 -12.15
CA ILE A 288 -2.38 -26.17 -12.48
C ILE A 288 -3.32 -25.51 -13.48
N SER A 289 -3.92 -24.38 -13.11
CA SER A 289 -4.76 -23.56 -13.97
C SER A 289 -3.97 -22.38 -14.53
N ILE A 290 -3.99 -22.29 -15.86
CA ILE A 290 -3.43 -21.18 -16.63
C ILE A 290 -4.53 -20.11 -16.73
N THR A 291 -4.44 -19.12 -15.84
CA THR A 291 -5.39 -18.01 -15.79
C THR A 291 -5.03 -16.90 -16.77
N GLY A 292 -5.97 -15.99 -17.05
CA GLY A 292 -5.67 -14.76 -17.79
C GLY A 292 -4.58 -13.91 -17.10
N LYS A 293 -4.50 -13.92 -15.76
CA LYS A 293 -3.40 -13.29 -15.01
C LYS A 293 -2.05 -13.86 -15.40
N PHE A 294 -1.92 -15.19 -15.47
CA PHE A 294 -0.68 -15.83 -15.89
C PHE A 294 -0.23 -15.36 -17.28
N LEU A 295 -1.15 -15.26 -18.24
CA LEU A 295 -0.84 -14.78 -19.58
C LEU A 295 -0.38 -13.32 -19.59
N GLY A 296 -1.09 -12.44 -18.86
CA GLY A 296 -0.73 -11.03 -18.74
C GLY A 296 0.62 -10.80 -18.05
N VAL A 297 0.88 -11.52 -16.96
CA VAL A 297 2.16 -11.50 -16.26
C VAL A 297 3.27 -12.06 -17.14
N SER A 298 3.05 -13.17 -17.85
CA SER A 298 4.03 -13.77 -18.77
C SER A 298 4.43 -12.82 -19.87
N LEU A 299 3.45 -12.22 -20.55
CA LEU A 299 3.70 -11.25 -21.61
C LEU A 299 4.51 -10.06 -21.10
N SER A 300 4.15 -9.54 -19.92
CA SER A 300 4.84 -8.41 -19.30
C SER A 300 6.26 -8.76 -18.88
N VAL A 301 6.48 -9.90 -18.23
CA VAL A 301 7.81 -10.38 -17.81
C VAL A 301 8.72 -10.63 -19.02
N ILE A 302 8.22 -11.25 -20.09
CA ILE A 302 8.99 -11.48 -21.33
C ILE A 302 9.36 -10.15 -21.98
N ALA A 303 8.41 -9.20 -22.08
CA ALA A 303 8.67 -7.89 -22.65
C ALA A 303 9.70 -7.10 -21.83
N LEU A 304 9.59 -7.13 -20.49
CA LEU A 304 10.55 -6.50 -19.58
C LEU A 304 11.94 -7.13 -19.69
N ALA A 305 12.05 -8.45 -19.73
CA ALA A 305 13.32 -9.15 -19.89
C ALA A 305 14.00 -8.81 -21.23
N TRP A 306 13.21 -8.71 -22.31
CA TRP A 306 13.71 -8.26 -23.61
C TRP A 306 14.19 -6.81 -23.57
N MET A 307 13.44 -5.90 -22.94
CA MET A 307 13.82 -4.50 -22.81
C MET A 307 15.08 -4.31 -21.96
N LEU A 308 15.18 -5.03 -20.84
CA LEU A 308 16.35 -5.02 -19.96
C LEU A 308 17.62 -5.43 -20.72
N LYS A 309 17.52 -6.44 -21.60
CA LYS A 309 18.66 -6.95 -22.37
C LYS A 309 19.02 -6.12 -23.61
N LYS A 310 18.03 -5.52 -24.29
CA LYS A 310 18.20 -4.94 -25.64
C LYS A 310 18.02 -3.42 -25.72
N LYS A 311 17.33 -2.80 -24.75
CA LYS A 311 16.89 -1.40 -24.85
C LYS A 311 17.38 -0.51 -23.74
N LEU A 312 17.66 -1.02 -22.54
CA LEU A 312 18.27 -0.27 -21.45
C LEU A 312 19.80 -0.32 -21.56
N THR A 313 20.45 0.78 -21.17
CA THR A 313 21.91 0.83 -21.05
C THR A 313 22.36 0.08 -19.80
N GLU A 314 23.66 -0.21 -19.73
CA GLU A 314 24.24 -0.89 -18.59
C GLU A 314 24.07 -0.06 -17.30
N ASP A 315 24.31 1.25 -17.36
CA ASP A 315 24.15 2.15 -16.21
C ASP A 315 22.67 2.27 -15.78
N GLU A 316 21.74 2.44 -16.73
CA GLU A 316 20.30 2.46 -16.42
C GLU A 316 19.86 1.16 -15.74
N THR A 317 20.38 0.01 -16.19
CA THR A 317 20.08 -1.30 -15.61
C THR A 317 20.66 -1.43 -14.21
N ARG A 318 21.91 -0.97 -14.02
CA ARG A 318 22.62 -0.98 -12.74
C ARG A 318 21.88 -0.16 -11.70
N ASP A 319 21.58 1.09 -12.03
CA ASP A 319 20.90 2.04 -11.14
C ASP A 319 19.49 1.56 -10.80
N PHE A 320 18.75 1.04 -11.79
CA PHE A 320 17.42 0.47 -11.60
C PHE A 320 17.41 -0.69 -10.62
N LEU A 321 18.28 -1.69 -10.82
CA LEU A 321 18.34 -2.87 -9.97
C LEU A 321 18.81 -2.50 -8.56
N TRP A 322 19.82 -1.63 -8.45
CA TRP A 322 20.32 -1.15 -7.17
C TRP A 322 19.24 -0.41 -6.38
N GLU A 323 18.54 0.54 -7.01
CA GLU A 323 17.49 1.30 -6.35
C GLU A 323 16.31 0.41 -5.95
N SER A 324 15.94 -0.57 -6.77
CA SER A 324 14.93 -1.57 -6.43
C SER A 324 15.35 -2.37 -5.19
N TRP A 325 16.59 -2.86 -5.15
CA TRP A 325 17.13 -3.60 -4.01
C TRP A 325 17.27 -2.76 -2.74
N LYS A 326 17.65 -1.48 -2.89
CA LYS A 326 17.69 -0.52 -1.78
C LYS A 326 16.32 -0.36 -1.13
N PHE A 327 15.24 -0.21 -1.91
CA PHE A 327 13.89 -0.16 -1.37
C PHE A 327 13.49 -1.47 -0.69
N VAL A 328 13.84 -2.63 -1.26
CA VAL A 328 13.61 -3.93 -0.62
C VAL A 328 14.28 -3.98 0.75
N LYS A 329 15.58 -3.66 0.85
CA LYS A 329 16.32 -3.65 2.12
C LYS A 329 15.75 -2.68 3.16
N GLN A 330 15.21 -1.55 2.72
CA GLN A 330 14.66 -0.54 3.61
C GLN A 330 13.25 -0.88 4.10
N ILE A 331 12.39 -1.37 3.21
CA ILE A 331 10.95 -1.50 3.45
C ILE A 331 10.59 -2.91 3.92
N PHE A 332 11.16 -3.95 3.30
CA PHE A 332 10.74 -5.34 3.54
C PHE A 332 10.96 -5.82 4.99
N PRO A 333 12.09 -5.52 5.67
CA PRO A 333 12.26 -5.91 7.07
C PRO A 333 11.24 -5.23 8.01
N LEU A 334 10.94 -3.95 7.78
CA LEU A 334 9.94 -3.21 8.56
C LEU A 334 8.55 -3.79 8.34
N LEU A 335 8.25 -4.18 7.09
CA LEU A 335 7.00 -4.83 6.73
C LEU A 335 6.84 -6.18 7.47
N ILE A 336 7.88 -7.03 7.49
CA ILE A 336 7.85 -8.31 8.22
C ILE A 336 7.53 -8.10 9.70
N VAL A 337 8.24 -7.17 10.35
CA VAL A 337 8.05 -6.88 11.77
C VAL A 337 6.62 -6.37 12.03
N GLY A 338 6.13 -5.44 11.20
CA GLY A 338 4.80 -4.89 11.37
C GLY A 338 3.69 -5.93 11.16
N VAL A 339 3.78 -6.78 10.12
CA VAL A 339 2.81 -7.88 9.87
C VAL A 339 2.81 -8.90 11.00
N PHE A 340 3.99 -9.25 11.53
CA PHE A 340 4.12 -10.15 12.66
C PHE A 340 3.45 -9.59 13.92
N ILE A 341 3.72 -8.33 14.26
CA ILE A 341 3.11 -7.66 15.44
C ILE A 341 1.60 -7.55 15.28
N VAL A 342 1.11 -7.18 14.10
CA VAL A 342 -0.33 -7.12 13.82
C VAL A 342 -0.99 -8.49 13.98
N GLY A 343 -0.34 -9.57 13.53
CA GLY A 343 -0.82 -10.93 13.72
C GLY A 343 -0.98 -11.30 15.20
N ILE A 344 -0.05 -10.89 16.05
CA ILE A 344 -0.17 -11.04 17.51
C ILE A 344 -1.37 -10.26 18.03
N ILE A 345 -1.48 -8.97 17.66
CA ILE A 345 -2.50 -8.07 18.22
C ILE A 345 -3.91 -8.50 17.84
N ARG A 346 -4.12 -9.00 16.62
CA ARG A 346 -5.43 -9.50 16.16
C ARG A 346 -6.01 -10.58 17.06
N GLU A 347 -5.17 -11.47 17.60
CA GLU A 347 -5.59 -12.52 18.52
C GLU A 347 -6.14 -11.96 19.84
N LEU A 348 -5.77 -10.74 20.22
CA LEU A 348 -6.24 -10.08 21.43
C LEU A 348 -7.56 -9.33 21.24
N ILE A 349 -8.00 -9.07 19.99
CA ILE A 349 -9.19 -8.26 19.71
C ILE A 349 -10.44 -9.15 19.78
N ARG A 350 -11.36 -8.80 20.69
CA ARG A 350 -12.62 -9.51 20.85
C ARG A 350 -13.78 -8.82 20.11
N PRO A 351 -14.68 -9.56 19.45
CA PRO A 351 -15.86 -9.00 18.78
C PRO A 351 -16.75 -8.17 19.72
N GLU A 352 -16.85 -8.54 21.00
CA GLU A 352 -17.73 -7.85 21.96
C GLU A 352 -17.30 -6.40 22.25
N TRP A 353 -16.01 -6.08 22.05
CA TRP A 353 -15.51 -4.71 22.23
C TRP A 353 -16.01 -3.76 21.14
N ILE A 354 -16.35 -4.30 19.98
CA ILE A 354 -16.70 -3.51 18.80
C ILE A 354 -18.07 -2.85 19.01
N GLU A 355 -19.06 -3.59 19.50
CA GLU A 355 -20.38 -3.04 19.82
C GLU A 355 -20.30 -2.04 20.99
N ALA A 356 -19.63 -2.43 22.08
CA ALA A 356 -19.57 -1.64 23.30
C ALA A 356 -18.87 -0.28 23.11
N LEU A 357 -17.85 -0.23 22.24
CA LEU A 357 -17.02 0.96 22.05
C LEU A 357 -17.42 1.78 20.81
N ALA A 358 -17.95 1.14 19.76
CA ALA A 358 -18.21 1.78 18.47
C ALA A 358 -19.67 1.61 17.98
N GLY A 359 -20.59 1.20 18.84
CA GLY A 359 -22.03 1.04 18.52
C GLY A 359 -22.82 2.35 18.35
N GLN A 360 -22.23 3.51 18.65
CA GLN A 360 -22.88 4.82 18.48
C GLN A 360 -21.97 5.81 17.76
N ASN A 361 -22.57 6.80 17.11
CA ASN A 361 -21.85 7.90 16.47
C ASN A 361 -21.36 8.94 17.48
N THR A 362 -20.28 8.63 18.21
CA THR A 362 -19.66 9.55 19.16
C THR A 362 -18.21 9.80 18.81
N LEU A 363 -17.61 10.88 19.35
CA LEU A 363 -16.19 11.17 19.14
C LEU A 363 -15.30 9.99 19.60
N PRO A 364 -15.51 9.39 20.79
CA PRO A 364 -14.78 8.19 21.20
C PRO A 364 -15.04 6.99 20.28
N GLY A 365 -16.29 6.75 19.86
CA GLY A 365 -16.60 5.63 18.99
C GLY A 365 -15.90 5.71 17.64
N ASN A 366 -15.89 6.90 17.03
CA ASN A 366 -15.18 7.13 15.76
C ASN A 366 -13.66 7.02 15.92
N PHE A 367 -13.11 7.57 17.01
CA PHE A 367 -11.68 7.45 17.30
C PHE A 367 -11.27 5.98 17.53
N ILE A 368 -12.12 5.19 18.19
CA ILE A 368 -11.90 3.75 18.37
C ILE A 368 -11.94 3.02 17.03
N GLY A 369 -12.83 3.41 16.11
CA GLY A 369 -12.79 2.94 14.72
C GLY A 369 -11.44 3.17 14.05
N VAL A 370 -10.83 4.34 14.26
CA VAL A 370 -9.47 4.64 13.79
C VAL A 370 -8.41 3.75 14.44
N VAL A 371 -8.50 3.55 15.76
CA VAL A 371 -7.57 2.67 16.51
C VAL A 371 -7.68 1.24 16.00
N PHE A 372 -8.88 0.75 15.70
CA PHE A 372 -9.04 -0.55 15.06
C PHE A 372 -8.34 -0.59 13.71
N GLY A 373 -8.48 0.43 12.85
CA GLY A 373 -7.76 0.48 11.56
C GLY A 373 -6.23 0.40 11.69
N VAL A 374 -5.65 1.03 12.71
CA VAL A 374 -4.20 0.97 12.98
C VAL A 374 -3.70 -0.47 13.18
N PHE A 375 -4.50 -1.31 13.83
CA PHE A 375 -4.11 -2.66 14.26
C PHE A 375 -4.76 -3.79 13.46
N MET A 376 -5.83 -3.52 12.72
CA MET A 376 -6.60 -4.56 12.04
C MET A 376 -6.28 -4.72 10.55
N TYR A 377 -5.45 -3.87 9.96
CA TYR A 377 -4.99 -3.88 8.55
C TYR A 377 -5.45 -5.08 7.69
N PHE A 378 -6.55 -4.97 6.95
CA PHE A 378 -6.94 -6.05 6.04
C PHE A 378 -6.56 -5.75 4.59
N PRO A 379 -6.24 -6.78 3.79
CA PRO A 379 -6.24 -6.64 2.34
C PRO A 379 -7.60 -6.09 1.88
N THR A 380 -7.58 -5.20 0.88
CA THR A 380 -8.77 -4.51 0.37
C THR A 380 -9.96 -5.43 0.03
N LEU A 381 -9.68 -6.67 -0.39
CA LEU A 381 -10.72 -7.66 -0.72
C LEU A 381 -11.42 -8.25 0.50
N VAL A 382 -10.74 -8.28 1.65
CA VAL A 382 -11.23 -8.80 2.93
C VAL A 382 -11.73 -7.67 3.84
N GLU A 383 -11.35 -6.42 3.54
CA GLU A 383 -11.79 -5.22 4.27
C GLU A 383 -13.32 -5.07 4.31
N VAL A 384 -14.00 -5.22 3.16
CA VAL A 384 -15.46 -5.00 3.07
C VAL A 384 -16.30 -6.09 3.75
N PRO A 385 -15.99 -7.40 3.62
CA PRO A 385 -16.73 -8.44 4.35
C PRO A 385 -16.55 -8.31 5.86
N ILE A 386 -15.35 -7.94 6.32
CA ILE A 386 -15.10 -7.67 7.75
C ILE A 386 -15.85 -6.43 8.22
N ALA A 387 -15.86 -5.37 7.42
CA ALA A 387 -16.67 -4.18 7.68
C ALA A 387 -18.16 -4.50 7.78
N GLN A 388 -18.67 -5.40 6.93
CA GLN A 388 -20.04 -5.89 7.00
C GLN A 388 -20.29 -6.71 8.26
N MET A 389 -19.34 -7.55 8.68
CA MET A 389 -19.40 -8.28 9.93
C MET A 389 -19.47 -7.33 11.13
N PHE A 390 -18.68 -6.26 11.17
CA PHE A 390 -18.75 -5.27 12.25
C PHE A 390 -20.11 -4.59 12.33
N LEU A 391 -20.75 -4.30 11.20
CA LEU A 391 -22.13 -3.80 11.19
C LEU A 391 -23.12 -4.82 11.75
N GLN A 392 -22.96 -6.11 11.42
CA GLN A 392 -23.80 -7.18 11.96
C GLN A 392 -23.61 -7.37 13.46
N LEU A 393 -22.41 -7.10 13.97
CA LEU A 393 -22.07 -7.07 15.40
C LEU A 393 -22.50 -5.77 16.09
N GLY A 394 -23.23 -4.87 15.42
CA GLY A 394 -23.79 -3.66 16.02
C GLY A 394 -22.90 -2.41 15.94
N MET A 395 -21.80 -2.43 15.20
CA MET A 395 -20.99 -1.22 15.00
C MET A 395 -21.76 -0.16 14.21
N HIS A 396 -21.64 1.10 14.60
CA HIS A 396 -22.30 2.19 13.91
C HIS A 396 -21.62 2.54 12.57
N ARG A 397 -22.40 2.98 11.57
CA ARG A 397 -21.91 3.31 10.22
C ARG A 397 -20.88 4.45 10.20
N GLY A 398 -20.93 5.36 11.18
CA GLY A 398 -19.95 6.44 11.38
C GLY A 398 -18.55 5.92 11.73
N PRO A 399 -18.37 5.27 12.91
CA PRO A 399 -17.13 4.58 13.28
C PRO A 399 -16.63 3.60 12.22
N LEU A 400 -17.53 2.94 11.48
CA LEU A 400 -17.15 2.12 10.34
C LEU A 400 -16.45 2.91 9.24
N LEU A 401 -16.96 4.07 8.87
CA LEU A 401 -16.30 4.90 7.87
C LEU A 401 -14.93 5.40 8.38
N ALA A 402 -14.84 5.78 9.65
CA ALA A 402 -13.57 6.18 10.26
C ALA A 402 -12.54 5.04 10.18
N TYR A 403 -12.96 3.81 10.48
CA TYR A 403 -12.17 2.59 10.31
C TYR A 403 -11.73 2.40 8.84
N LEU A 404 -12.65 2.39 7.88
CA LEU A 404 -12.37 2.16 6.44
C LEU A 404 -11.43 3.20 5.81
N ILE A 405 -11.40 4.44 6.33
CA ILE A 405 -10.51 5.51 5.85
C ILE A 405 -9.15 5.50 6.57
N SER A 406 -9.05 4.80 7.71
CA SER A 406 -7.81 4.75 8.51
C SER A 406 -7.02 3.46 8.34
N ASP A 407 -7.69 2.35 8.04
CA ASP A 407 -7.11 1.00 8.01
C ASP A 407 -5.93 0.87 7.03
N PRO A 408 -6.07 1.24 5.75
CA PRO A 408 -4.93 1.20 4.83
C PRO A 408 -3.79 2.18 5.20
N GLU A 409 -4.11 3.33 5.78
CA GLU A 409 -3.23 4.50 5.88
C GLU A 409 -2.43 4.50 7.19
N LEU A 410 -3.06 4.08 8.28
CA LEU A 410 -2.51 4.07 9.63
C LEU A 410 -2.09 2.70 10.13
N SER A 411 -2.14 1.67 9.29
CA SER A 411 -1.55 0.38 9.62
C SER A 411 -0.14 0.54 10.21
N LEU A 412 0.18 -0.22 11.26
CA LEU A 412 1.49 -0.15 11.94
C LEU A 412 2.66 -0.24 10.94
N GLN A 413 2.50 -1.09 9.93
CA GLN A 413 3.43 -1.25 8.80
C GLN A 413 3.62 0.08 8.05
N SER A 414 2.53 0.73 7.65
CA SER A 414 2.55 2.02 6.96
C SER A 414 3.24 3.10 7.77
N ILE A 415 2.96 3.16 9.08
CA ILE A 415 3.59 4.12 9.99
C ILE A 415 5.11 3.93 10.03
N LEU A 416 5.57 2.69 10.24
CA LEU A 416 6.99 2.35 10.34
C LEU A 416 7.75 2.69 9.06
N ILE A 417 7.19 2.33 7.91
CA ILE A 417 7.86 2.56 6.62
C ILE A 417 7.84 4.05 6.26
N THR A 418 6.72 4.74 6.47
CA THR A 418 6.62 6.19 6.24
C THR A 418 7.62 6.96 7.13
N ALA A 419 7.78 6.56 8.38
CA ALA A 419 8.79 7.11 9.29
C ALA A 419 10.22 6.91 8.79
N ALA A 420 10.51 5.80 8.10
CA ALA A 420 11.81 5.54 7.48
C ALA A 420 12.07 6.39 6.22
N ILE A 421 11.01 6.89 5.55
CA ILE A 421 11.12 7.68 4.31
C ILE A 421 11.20 9.19 4.59
N ILE A 422 10.23 9.74 5.32
CA ILE A 422 10.14 11.19 5.58
C ILE A 422 10.66 11.62 6.95
N GLY A 423 11.06 10.65 7.78
CA GLY A 423 11.54 10.86 9.14
C GLY A 423 10.43 10.74 10.19
N ARG A 424 10.81 10.25 11.38
CA ARG A 424 9.89 9.92 12.50
C ARG A 424 8.93 11.04 12.87
N PHE A 425 9.41 12.29 12.92
CA PHE A 425 8.59 13.42 13.38
C PHE A 425 7.51 13.77 12.35
N LYS A 426 7.87 13.86 11.07
CA LYS A 426 6.90 14.13 9.99
C LYS A 426 5.87 13.00 9.90
N ALA A 427 6.31 11.75 10.06
CA ALA A 427 5.41 10.59 10.04
C ALA A 427 4.40 10.60 11.20
N TRP A 428 4.81 10.89 12.44
CA TRP A 428 3.85 10.99 13.56
C TRP A 428 2.87 12.15 13.40
N VAL A 429 3.31 13.28 12.84
CA VAL A 429 2.41 14.39 12.51
C VAL A 429 1.41 13.97 11.43
N TYR A 430 1.86 13.26 10.39
CA TYR A 430 0.98 12.68 9.38
C TYR A 430 -0.06 11.74 10.00
N VAL A 431 0.38 10.81 10.86
CA VAL A 431 -0.50 9.87 11.57
C VAL A 431 -1.55 10.60 12.39
N ALA A 432 -1.16 11.63 13.15
CA ALA A 432 -2.10 12.41 13.95
C ALA A 432 -3.15 13.12 13.09
N TRP A 433 -2.76 13.66 11.94
CA TRP A 433 -3.70 14.29 11.01
C TRP A 433 -4.64 13.27 10.38
N VAL A 434 -4.13 12.15 9.88
CA VAL A 434 -4.98 11.08 9.34
C VAL A 434 -5.97 10.62 10.41
N ALA A 435 -5.52 10.34 11.63
CA ALA A 435 -6.41 9.89 12.71
C ALA A 435 -7.52 10.92 13.01
N LEU A 436 -7.17 12.20 13.07
CA LEU A 436 -8.14 13.28 13.26
C LEU A 436 -9.15 13.34 12.10
N PHE A 437 -8.67 13.37 10.86
CA PHE A 437 -9.54 13.49 9.69
C PHE A 437 -10.42 12.26 9.46
N SER A 438 -9.92 11.04 9.72
CA SER A 438 -10.74 9.81 9.67
C SER A 438 -11.81 9.81 10.76
N THR A 439 -11.47 10.26 11.98
CA THR A 439 -12.46 10.43 13.07
C THR A 439 -13.54 11.44 12.68
N LEU A 440 -13.15 12.58 12.09
CA LEU A 440 -14.08 13.59 11.60
C LEU A 440 -14.94 13.04 10.46
N ALA A 441 -14.36 12.27 9.53
CA ALA A 441 -15.10 11.64 8.44
C ALA A 441 -16.25 10.78 8.96
N GLY A 442 -15.94 9.92 9.93
CA GLY A 442 -16.93 9.05 10.55
C GLY A 442 -17.99 9.84 11.32
N LEU A 443 -17.63 10.89 12.05
CA LEU A 443 -18.59 11.77 12.74
C LEU A 443 -19.53 12.47 11.77
N ILE A 444 -18.98 13.05 10.70
CA ILE A 444 -19.72 13.76 9.64
C ILE A 444 -20.71 12.82 8.99
N TYR A 445 -20.24 11.66 8.52
CA TYR A 445 -21.07 10.69 7.85
C TYR A 445 -22.10 10.03 8.78
N GLY A 446 -21.68 9.68 10.00
CA GLY A 446 -22.57 9.15 11.02
C GLY A 446 -23.69 10.14 11.35
N SER A 447 -23.37 11.44 11.48
CA SER A 447 -24.39 12.45 11.82
C SER A 447 -25.41 12.61 10.71
N TRP A 448 -24.98 12.48 9.45
CA TRP A 448 -25.87 12.47 8.30
C TRP A 448 -26.79 11.24 8.31
N MET A 449 -26.26 10.07 8.67
CA MET A 449 -27.04 8.83 8.81
C MET A 449 -28.04 8.88 9.99
N ASP A 450 -27.67 9.57 11.08
CA ASP A 450 -28.52 9.79 12.26
C ASP A 450 -29.68 10.78 11.99
N GLY A 451 -29.83 11.28 10.76
CA GLY A 451 -30.91 12.18 10.35
C GLY A 451 -30.59 13.67 10.52
N THR A 452 -29.34 14.03 10.83
CA THR A 452 -28.93 15.44 10.86
C THR A 452 -28.99 16.02 9.44
N GLY A 453 -29.65 17.17 9.28
CA GLY A 453 -29.79 17.79 7.96
C GLY A 453 -28.43 18.08 7.31
N MET A 454 -28.25 17.73 6.03
CA MET A 454 -27.01 17.95 5.28
C MET A 454 -26.47 19.39 5.38
N GLY A 455 -27.36 20.39 5.48
CA GLY A 455 -26.97 21.79 5.65
C GLY A 455 -26.18 22.05 6.94
N LEU A 456 -26.55 21.41 8.06
CA LEU A 456 -25.81 21.54 9.32
C LEU A 456 -24.47 20.81 9.27
N VAL A 457 -24.44 19.64 8.64
CA VAL A 457 -23.20 18.86 8.44
C VAL A 457 -22.20 19.64 7.59
N ILE A 458 -22.65 20.23 6.48
CA ILE A 458 -21.85 21.10 5.64
C ILE A 458 -21.37 22.33 6.42
N LEU A 459 -22.24 22.93 7.23
CA LEU A 459 -21.88 24.09 8.06
C LEU A 459 -20.79 23.75 9.08
N TYR A 460 -20.87 22.60 9.75
CA TYR A 460 -19.81 22.12 10.64
C TYR A 460 -18.50 21.88 9.90
N LEU A 461 -18.55 21.21 8.74
CA LEU A 461 -17.38 20.98 7.90
C LEU A 461 -16.72 22.31 7.48
N VAL A 462 -17.51 23.26 6.97
CA VAL A 462 -17.02 24.57 6.54
C VAL A 462 -16.44 25.36 7.71
N SER A 463 -17.08 25.31 8.88
CA SER A 463 -16.59 25.98 10.08
C SER A 463 -15.24 25.40 10.54
N PHE A 464 -15.09 24.07 10.54
CA PHE A 464 -13.85 23.39 10.88
C PHE A 464 -12.74 23.71 9.89
N ILE A 465 -13.02 23.65 8.58
CA ILE A 465 -12.07 24.00 7.53
C ILE A 465 -11.65 25.47 7.64
N SER A 466 -12.59 26.37 7.98
CA SER A 466 -12.30 27.81 8.13
C SER A 466 -11.42 28.08 9.35
N LEU A 467 -11.71 27.46 10.50
CA LEU A 467 -10.88 27.52 11.71
C LEU A 467 -9.49 26.96 11.46
N LEU A 468 -9.40 25.79 10.82
CA LEU A 468 -8.14 25.16 10.47
C LEU A 468 -7.33 26.02 9.50
N SER A 469 -7.98 26.57 8.46
CA SER A 469 -7.34 27.48 7.51
C SER A 469 -6.83 28.75 8.19
N GLY A 470 -7.60 29.32 9.12
CA GLY A 470 -7.16 30.47 9.93
C GLY A 470 -5.95 30.16 10.81
N ALA A 471 -5.97 29.01 11.49
CA ALA A 471 -4.85 28.54 12.31
C ALA A 471 -3.59 28.29 11.47
N LEU A 472 -3.73 27.63 10.32
CA LEU A 472 -2.64 27.38 9.37
C LEU A 472 -2.11 28.68 8.76
N TRP A 473 -2.96 29.66 8.46
CA TRP A 473 -2.55 30.97 7.98
C TRP A 473 -1.72 31.71 9.03
N LEU A 474 -2.11 31.67 10.31
CA LEU A 474 -1.33 32.25 11.41
C LEU A 474 0.05 31.58 11.55
N VAL A 475 0.11 30.25 11.43
CA VAL A 475 1.37 29.50 11.44
C VAL A 475 2.24 29.85 10.23
N SER A 476 1.65 29.91 9.03
CA SER A 476 2.35 30.29 7.79
C SER A 476 2.90 31.72 7.86
N ARG A 477 2.13 32.67 8.40
CA ARG A 477 2.56 34.06 8.60
C ARG A 477 3.74 34.15 9.58
N ARG A 478 3.68 33.41 10.70
CA ARG A 478 4.79 33.33 11.67
C ARG A 478 6.04 32.68 11.05
N ASN A 479 5.88 31.62 10.27
CA ASN A 479 7.00 30.95 9.60
C ASN A 479 7.66 31.85 8.54
N SER A 480 6.86 32.59 7.77
CA SER A 480 7.35 33.54 6.76
C SER A 480 8.12 34.69 7.41
N GLN A 481 7.63 35.23 8.53
CA GLN A 481 8.35 36.24 9.31
C GLN A 481 9.71 35.73 9.84
N LYS A 482 9.78 34.48 10.31
CA LYS A 482 11.05 33.88 10.76
C LYS A 482 12.02 33.56 9.61
N ILE A 483 11.57 33.48 8.36
CA ILE A 483 12.44 33.28 7.20
C ILE A 483 13.03 34.62 6.74
N MET A 484 12.26 35.70 6.78
CA MET A 484 12.75 37.06 6.46
C MET A 484 13.76 37.63 7.47
N VAL A 485 13.85 37.07 8.69
CA VAL A 485 14.82 37.49 9.72
C VAL A 485 16.11 36.64 9.69
N ALA A 486 16.11 35.52 8.95
CA ALA A 486 17.26 34.61 8.85
C ALA A 486 18.08 34.79 7.56
N HIS A 487 17.62 35.67 6.67
CA HIS A 487 18.38 36.28 5.58
C HIS A 487 18.69 37.72 5.95
#